data_AF-A0A1V5TDF1-F1
#
_entry.id   AF-A0A1V5TDF1-F1
#
_cell.length_a   1.000
_cell.length_b   1.000
_cell.length_c   1.000
_cell.angle_alpha   90.00
_cell.angle_beta   90.00
_cell.angle_gamma   90.00
#
_symmetry.space_group_name_H-M   'P 1'
#
loop_
_entity.id
_entity.type
_entity.pdbx_description
1 polymer ?
#
loop_
_entity_poly.entity_id
_entity_poly.type
_entity_poly.pdbx_seq_one_letter_code
_entity_poly.pdbx_strand_id
1 'polypeptide(L)'
;MKKEFILLGAYLIFECINIYCFLFQRTVRKIRQFAFGTQNIAVQNKFFPDWYFYLFYISQLKYIPLIWLFFINWKYALIAFIAMWLLKLILPINDYGHIQEIKKGFEKKIRNKTASDEELGLYGIVLEAEKKTL
;
A
#
# COMPACT_ATOMS: atom_id res chain seq x y z
N MET A 1 -14.77 17.91 22.88
CA MET A 1 -14.33 16.57 23.35
C MET A 1 -14.91 15.41 22.54
N LYS A 2 -16.18 14.97 22.70
CA LYS A 2 -16.68 13.74 22.01
C LYS A 2 -16.48 13.74 20.48
N LYS A 3 -16.73 14.86 19.80
CA LYS A 3 -16.54 14.98 18.33
C LYS A 3 -15.07 14.90 17.90
N GLU A 4 -14.15 15.46 18.68
CA GLU A 4 -12.70 15.43 18.38
C GLU A 4 -12.17 14.00 18.43
N PHE A 5 -12.59 13.21 19.43
CA PHE A 5 -12.19 11.81 19.54
C PHE A 5 -12.75 10.93 18.41
N ILE A 6 -13.98 11.18 17.96
CA ILE A 6 -14.57 10.47 16.82
C ILE A 6 -13.77 10.78 15.54
N LEU A 7 -13.47 12.05 15.29
CA LEU A 7 -12.67 12.47 14.13
C LEU A 7 -11.25 11.90 14.19
N LEU A 8 -10.62 11.94 15.35
CA LEU A 8 -9.30 11.37 15.57
C LEU A 8 -9.32 9.85 15.32
N GLY A 9 -10.30 9.14 15.87
CA GLY A 9 -10.46 7.69 15.67
C GLY A 9 -10.67 7.34 14.20
N ALA A 10 -11.54 8.07 13.50
CA ALA A 10 -11.77 7.89 12.06
C ALA A 10 -10.48 8.14 11.24
N TYR A 11 -9.76 9.23 11.54
CA TYR A 11 -8.47 9.52 10.92
C TYR A 11 -7.48 8.38 11.12
N LEU A 12 -7.31 7.91 12.36
CA LEU A 12 -6.37 6.84 12.69
C LEU A 12 -6.70 5.53 11.95
N ILE A 13 -7.98 5.16 11.82
CA ILE A 13 -8.39 3.96 11.07
C ILE A 13 -7.98 4.08 9.60
N PHE A 14 -8.31 5.19 8.93
CA PHE A 14 -7.95 5.36 7.53
C PHE A 14 -6.43 5.50 7.33
N GLU A 15 -5.73 6.08 8.30
CA GLU A 15 -4.27 6.20 8.27
C GLU A 15 -3.58 4.84 8.45
N CYS A 16 -4.11 3.94 9.29
CA CYS A 16 -3.63 2.56 9.37
C CYS A 16 -3.75 1.83 8.01
N ILE A 17 -4.87 2.00 7.31
CA ILE A 17 -5.05 1.46 5.95
C ILE A 17 -4.03 2.09 4.99
N ASN A 18 -3.79 3.41 5.11
CA ASN A 18 -2.80 4.11 4.28
C ASN A 18 -1.37 3.60 4.53
N ILE A 19 -1.02 3.36 5.78
CA ILE A 19 0.27 2.80 6.19
C ILE A 19 0.44 1.41 5.57
N TYR A 20 -0.58 0.55 5.67
CA TYR A 20 -0.54 -0.76 5.03
C TYR A 20 -0.31 -0.64 3.50
N CYS A 21 -1.07 0.22 2.83
CA CYS A 21 -0.91 0.47 1.38
C CYS A 21 0.49 1.00 1.04
N PHE A 22 1.09 1.80 1.91
CA PHE A 22 2.45 2.31 1.72
C PHE A 22 3.50 1.22 1.90
N LEU A 23 3.39 0.39 2.94
CA LEU A 23 4.31 -0.73 3.16
C LEU A 23 4.24 -1.71 1.98
N PHE A 24 3.04 -2.00 1.48
CA PHE A 24 2.84 -2.82 0.28
C PHE A 24 3.48 -2.19 -0.97
N GLN A 25 3.29 -0.87 -1.16
CA GLN A 25 3.94 -0.14 -2.25
C GLN A 25 5.46 -0.17 -2.16
N ARG A 26 6.04 -0.14 -0.95
CA ARG A 26 7.50 -0.30 -0.77
C ARG A 26 7.97 -1.67 -1.26
N THR A 27 7.24 -2.74 -0.95
CA THR A 27 7.56 -4.08 -1.47
C THR A 27 7.47 -4.14 -2.99
N VAL A 28 6.43 -3.56 -3.60
CA VAL A 28 6.31 -3.50 -5.07
C VAL A 28 7.48 -2.73 -5.70
N ARG A 29 7.93 -1.63 -5.08
CA ARG A 29 9.11 -0.89 -5.54
C ARG A 29 10.38 -1.75 -5.48
N LYS A 30 10.55 -2.58 -4.44
CA LYS A 30 11.66 -3.54 -4.34
C LYS A 30 11.58 -4.62 -5.43
N ILE A 31 10.41 -5.22 -5.64
CA ILE A 31 10.20 -6.20 -6.74
C ILE A 31 10.58 -5.57 -8.09
N ARG A 32 10.18 -4.32 -8.33
CA ARG A 32 10.51 -3.61 -9.58
C ARG A 32 12.01 -3.40 -9.78
N GLN A 33 12.79 -3.25 -8.70
CA GLN A 33 14.25 -3.15 -8.82
C GLN A 33 14.86 -4.42 -9.42
N PHE A 34 14.22 -5.58 -9.25
CA PHE A 34 14.59 -6.81 -9.94
C PHE A 34 14.03 -6.89 -11.37
N ALA A 35 12.89 -6.24 -11.63
CA ALA A 35 12.21 -6.29 -12.92
C ALA A 35 13.03 -5.65 -14.05
N PHE A 36 13.34 -4.36 -13.96
CA PHE A 36 14.09 -3.59 -14.95
C PHE A 36 14.40 -2.22 -14.33
N GLY A 37 15.52 -1.60 -14.68
CA GLY A 37 15.88 -0.22 -14.27
C GLY A 37 14.92 0.88 -14.77
N THR A 38 13.72 0.53 -15.24
CA THR A 38 12.75 1.43 -15.85
C THR A 38 11.75 1.95 -14.80
N GLN A 39 11.54 3.26 -14.81
CA GLN A 39 10.61 3.96 -13.92
C GLN A 39 9.15 3.92 -14.41
N ASN A 40 8.76 2.93 -15.22
CA ASN A 40 7.45 2.92 -15.87
C ASN A 40 6.31 2.62 -14.88
N ILE A 41 5.41 3.59 -14.68
CA ILE A 41 4.27 3.52 -13.76
C ILE A 41 3.24 2.49 -14.23
N ALA A 42 3.05 2.32 -15.54
CA ALA A 42 2.08 1.36 -16.08
C ALA A 42 2.44 -0.09 -15.71
N VAL A 43 3.74 -0.40 -15.71
CA VAL A 43 4.25 -1.72 -15.28
C VAL A 43 4.11 -1.89 -13.77
N GLN A 44 4.35 -0.84 -12.99
CA GLN A 44 4.17 -0.87 -11.53
C GLN A 44 2.74 -1.24 -11.15
N ASN A 45 1.75 -0.70 -11.88
CA ASN A 45 0.34 -0.96 -11.63
C ASN A 45 -0.05 -2.44 -11.81
N LYS A 46 0.70 -3.19 -12.64
CA LYS A 46 0.43 -4.62 -12.89
C LYS A 46 0.82 -5.51 -11.70
N PHE A 47 1.71 -5.06 -10.81
CA PHE A 47 2.08 -5.79 -9.60
C PHE A 47 1.06 -5.63 -8.47
N PHE A 48 0.16 -4.65 -8.53
CA PHE A 48 -0.84 -4.47 -7.47
C PHE A 48 -2.06 -5.36 -7.72
N PRO A 49 -2.53 -6.11 -6.72
CA PRO A 49 -3.82 -6.78 -6.78
C PRO A 49 -4.99 -5.78 -6.86
N ASP A 50 -6.13 -6.16 -7.43
CA ASP A 50 -7.30 -5.26 -7.54
C ASP A 50 -7.75 -4.72 -6.18
N TRP A 51 -7.72 -5.56 -5.13
CA TRP A 51 -8.10 -5.16 -3.76
C TRP A 51 -7.24 -3.99 -3.24
N TYR A 52 -5.99 -3.87 -3.69
CA TYR A 52 -5.07 -2.82 -3.26
C TYR A 52 -5.62 -1.44 -3.64
N PHE A 53 -6.16 -1.29 -4.85
CA PHE A 53 -6.70 -0.02 -5.32
C PHE A 53 -7.89 0.41 -4.47
N TYR A 54 -8.79 -0.51 -4.12
CA TYR A 54 -9.91 -0.20 -3.22
C TYR A 54 -9.41 0.29 -1.85
N LEU A 55 -8.44 -0.39 -1.23
CA LEU A 55 -7.86 0.05 0.05
C LEU A 55 -7.15 1.40 -0.08
N PHE A 56 -6.42 1.61 -1.18
CA PHE A 56 -5.73 2.87 -1.43
C PHE A 56 -6.71 4.04 -1.52
N TYR A 57 -7.78 3.90 -2.31
CA TYR A 57 -8.80 4.93 -2.44
C TYR A 57 -9.55 5.19 -1.13
N ILE A 58 -9.95 4.13 -0.42
CA ILE A 58 -10.59 4.26 0.91
C ILE A 58 -9.65 4.97 1.89
N SER A 59 -8.34 4.68 1.84
CA SER A 59 -7.38 5.34 2.73
C SER A 59 -7.30 6.85 2.51
N GLN A 60 -7.57 7.37 1.31
CA GLN A 60 -7.56 8.81 1.05
C GLN A 60 -8.67 9.56 1.82
N LEU A 61 -9.72 8.85 2.25
CA LEU A 61 -10.78 9.43 3.07
C LEU A 61 -10.26 9.95 4.42
N LYS A 62 -9.05 9.55 4.85
CA LYS A 62 -8.34 10.08 6.03
C LYS A 62 -8.26 11.61 6.07
N TYR A 63 -8.22 12.27 4.91
CA TYR A 63 -8.14 13.73 4.86
C TYR A 63 -9.42 14.41 5.33
N ILE A 64 -10.59 13.78 5.16
CA ILE A 64 -11.88 14.33 5.59
C ILE A 64 -11.89 14.57 7.11
N PRO A 65 -11.69 13.55 7.97
CA PRO A 65 -11.65 13.75 9.41
C PRO A 65 -10.44 14.58 9.86
N LEU A 66 -9.29 14.50 9.17
CA LEU A 66 -8.12 15.30 9.52
C LEU A 66 -8.33 16.80 9.30
N ILE A 67 -8.86 17.19 8.13
CA ILE A 67 -9.17 18.59 7.80
C ILE A 67 -10.23 19.11 8.76
N TRP A 68 -11.28 18.33 9.03
CA TRP A 68 -12.30 18.72 10.00
C TRP A 68 -11.73 18.87 11.41
N LEU A 69 -10.88 17.95 11.85
CA LEU A 69 -10.20 18.02 13.13
C LEU A 69 -9.28 19.25 13.20
N PHE A 70 -8.64 19.65 12.10
CA PHE A 70 -7.79 20.84 12.05
C PHE A 70 -8.58 22.13 12.35
N PHE A 71 -9.80 22.26 11.83
CA PHE A 71 -10.67 23.40 12.11
C PHE A 71 -11.18 23.45 13.56
N ILE A 72 -11.40 22.28 14.19
CA ILE A 72 -11.87 22.22 15.58
C ILE A 72 -10.70 22.38 16.56
N ASN A 73 -9.59 21.67 16.32
CA ASN A 73 -8.44 21.57 17.20
C ASN A 73 -7.17 21.22 16.42
N TRP A 74 -6.52 22.25 15.87
CA TRP A 74 -5.31 22.13 15.06
C TRP A 74 -4.14 21.42 15.78
N LYS A 75 -4.05 21.54 17.11
CA LYS A 75 -2.98 20.90 17.90
C LYS A 75 -3.09 19.39 17.84
N TYR A 76 -4.29 18.84 18.05
CA TYR A 76 -4.51 17.38 17.95
C TYR A 76 -4.34 16.86 16.52
N ALA A 77 -4.82 17.60 15.52
CA ALA A 77 -4.60 17.25 14.13
C ALA A 77 -3.11 17.19 13.78
N LEU A 78 -2.32 18.19 14.20
CA LEU A 78 -0.89 18.25 13.94
C LEU A 78 -0.12 17.11 14.63
N ILE A 79 -0.41 16.86 15.92
CA ILE A 79 0.22 15.77 16.67
C ILE A 79 -0.09 14.42 16.01
N ALA A 80 -1.35 14.17 15.66
CA ALA A 80 -1.76 12.92 15.02
C ALA A 80 -1.12 12.74 13.63
N PHE A 81 -1.01 13.82 12.85
CA PHE A 81 -0.35 13.80 11.56
C PHE A 81 1.15 13.43 11.70
N ILE A 82 1.88 14.13 12.58
CA ILE A 82 3.32 13.89 12.79
C ILE A 82 3.56 12.49 13.35
N ALA A 83 2.78 12.06 14.34
CA ALA A 83 2.93 10.75 14.97
C ALA A 83 2.75 9.62 13.96
N MET A 84 1.71 9.69 13.11
CA MET A 84 1.47 8.67 12.09
C MET A 84 2.49 8.71 10.96
N TRP A 85 2.97 9.90 10.59
CA TRP A 85 4.05 10.06 9.63
C TRP A 85 5.35 9.39 10.12
N LEU A 86 5.72 9.58 11.39
CA LEU A 86 6.87 8.91 12.01
C LEU A 86 6.66 7.40 12.07
N LEU A 87 5.47 6.94 12.49
CA LEU A 87 5.14 5.52 12.56
C LEU A 87 5.35 4.83 11.21
N LYS A 88 4.92 5.48 10.12
CA LYS A 88 5.07 5.00 8.75
C LYS A 88 6.53 4.80 8.31
N LEU A 89 7.47 5.56 8.87
CA LEU A 89 8.90 5.44 8.58
C LEU A 89 9.55 4.27 9.32
N ILE A 90 9.12 4.02 10.56
CA ILE A 90 9.75 3.06 11.48
C ILE A 90 9.17 1.65 11.33
N LEU A 91 7.92 1.52 10.89
CA LEU A 91 7.25 0.22 10.79
C LEU A 91 8.02 -0.74 9.86
N PRO A 92 8.28 -1.98 10.33
CA PRO A 92 8.93 -2.99 9.52
C PRO A 92 8.03 -3.42 8.36
N ILE A 93 8.64 -3.78 7.24
CA ILE A 93 7.92 -4.24 6.05
C ILE A 93 7.91 -5.77 6.07
N ASN A 94 6.72 -6.37 5.96
CA ASN A 94 6.59 -7.80 5.70
C ASN A 94 6.68 -8.07 4.19
N ASP A 95 7.88 -7.95 3.63
CA ASP A 95 8.09 -8.10 2.19
C ASP A 95 7.65 -9.47 1.68
N TYR A 96 7.97 -10.55 2.40
CA TYR A 96 7.57 -11.90 2.03
C TYR A 96 6.04 -12.04 1.94
N GLY A 97 5.31 -11.59 2.97
CA GLY A 97 3.85 -11.65 2.97
C GLY A 97 3.22 -10.87 1.80
N HIS A 98 3.73 -9.67 1.50
CA HIS A 98 3.25 -8.89 0.36
C HIS A 98 3.58 -9.55 -0.98
N ILE A 99 4.77 -10.13 -1.15
CA ILE A 99 5.15 -10.88 -2.36
C ILE A 99 4.19 -12.06 -2.58
N GLN A 100 3.81 -12.80 -1.53
CA GLN A 100 2.84 -13.89 -1.64
C GLN A 100 1.48 -13.41 -2.14
N GLU A 101 0.98 -12.27 -1.65
CA GLU A 101 -0.30 -11.72 -2.11
C GLU A 101 -0.24 -11.27 -3.58
N ILE A 102 0.89 -10.70 -4.02
CA ILE A 102 1.12 -10.34 -5.43
C ILE A 102 1.14 -11.61 -6.29
N LYS A 103 1.90 -12.63 -5.85
CA LYS A 103 2.02 -13.93 -6.52
C LYS A 103 0.66 -14.58 -6.73
N LYS A 104 -0.18 -14.66 -5.69
CA LYS A 104 -1.56 -15.19 -5.79
C LYS A 104 -2.39 -14.44 -6.83
N GLY A 105 -2.21 -13.12 -6.94
CA GLY A 105 -2.85 -12.29 -7.96
C GLY A 105 -2.50 -12.73 -9.38
N PHE A 106 -1.21 -12.95 -9.66
CA PHE A 106 -0.74 -13.47 -10.95
C PHE A 106 -1.19 -14.92 -11.18
N GLU A 107 -1.04 -15.81 -10.21
CA GLU A 107 -1.48 -17.21 -10.31
C GLU A 107 -2.96 -17.33 -10.65
N LYS A 108 -3.82 -16.47 -10.05
CA LYS A 108 -5.25 -16.41 -10.36
C LYS A 108 -5.48 -16.04 -11.82
N LYS A 109 -4.77 -15.05 -12.36
CA LYS A 109 -4.88 -14.63 -13.77
C LYS A 109 -4.39 -15.69 -14.74
N ILE A 110 -3.28 -16.37 -14.41
CA ILE A 110 -2.70 -17.46 -15.21
C ILE A 110 -3.66 -18.66 -15.25
N ARG A 111 -4.15 -19.09 -14.09
CA ARG A 111 -5.12 -20.20 -13.98
C ARG A 111 -6.40 -19.92 -14.76
N ASN A 112 -6.85 -18.66 -14.75
CA ASN A 112 -8.04 -18.24 -15.48
C ASN A 112 -7.78 -17.97 -16.98
N LYS A 113 -6.55 -18.18 -17.49
CA LYS A 113 -6.14 -17.91 -18.88
C LYS A 113 -6.40 -16.45 -19.34
N THR A 114 -6.38 -15.53 -18.39
CA THR A 114 -6.55 -14.09 -18.62
C THR A 114 -5.24 -13.31 -18.61
N ALA A 115 -4.13 -13.98 -18.29
CA ALA A 115 -2.81 -13.36 -18.24
C ALA A 115 -2.26 -13.10 -19.64
N SER A 116 -1.76 -11.88 -19.85
CA SER A 116 -0.96 -11.52 -21.04
C SER A 116 0.47 -12.06 -20.97
N ASP A 117 1.16 -12.14 -22.11
CA ASP A 117 2.58 -12.54 -22.16
C ASP A 117 3.48 -11.65 -21.30
N GLU A 118 3.16 -10.36 -21.22
CA GLU A 118 3.84 -9.42 -20.34
C GLU A 118 3.63 -9.77 -18.86
N GLU A 119 2.40 -10.16 -18.45
CA GLU A 119 2.10 -10.58 -17.08
C GLU A 119 2.78 -11.91 -16.71
N LEU A 120 2.98 -12.81 -17.67
CA LEU A 120 3.78 -14.02 -17.47
C LEU A 120 5.25 -13.68 -17.20
N GLY A 121 5.81 -12.70 -17.93
CA GLY A 121 7.14 -12.17 -17.67
C GLY A 121 7.26 -11.53 -16.28
N LEU A 122 6.28 -10.71 -15.89
CA LEU A 122 6.23 -10.09 -14.56
C LEU A 122 6.08 -11.13 -13.44
N TYR A 123 5.35 -12.22 -13.66
CA TYR A 123 5.26 -13.32 -12.71
C TYR A 123 6.62 -13.97 -12.47
N GLY A 124 7.45 -14.16 -13.51
CA GLY A 124 8.82 -14.64 -13.37
C GLY A 124 9.68 -13.77 -12.44
N ILE A 125 9.52 -12.45 -12.53
CA ILE A 125 10.21 -11.49 -11.65
C ILE A 125 9.72 -11.59 -10.21
N VAL A 126 8.42 -11.78 -9.99
CA VAL A 126 7.86 -11.98 -8.64
C VAL A 126 8.47 -13.23 -7.99
N LEU A 127 8.62 -14.32 -8.75
CA LEU A 127 9.27 -15.55 -8.26
C LEU A 127 10.76 -15.34 -7.95
N GLU A 128 11.47 -14.52 -8.74
CA GLU A 128 12.87 -14.19 -8.44
C GLU A 128 12.99 -13.34 -7.16
N ALA A 129 12.09 -12.35 -6.99
CA ALA A 129 12.04 -11.53 -5.79
C ALA A 129 11.71 -12.35 -4.54
N GLU A 130 10.80 -13.32 -4.65
CA GLU A 130 10.48 -14.28 -3.57
C GLU A 130 11.74 -15.04 -3.12
N LYS A 131 12.50 -15.61 -4.06
CA LYS A 131 13.74 -16.36 -3.76
C LYS A 131 14.82 -15.51 -3.08
N LYS A 132 14.93 -14.23 -3.43
CA LYS A 132 15.93 -13.30 -2.85
C LYS A 132 15.50 -12.70 -1.51
N THR A 133 14.23 -12.88 -1.12
CA THR A 133 13.68 -12.39 0.15
C THR A 133 13.69 -13.48 1.23
N LEU A 134 13.86 -14.75 0.84
CA LEU A 134 14.14 -15.91 1.70
C LEU A 134 15.65 -16.00 2.02
#